data_AF-A0A4R9G9Y4-F1
#
_entry.id   AF-A0A4R9G9Y4-F1
#
_cell.length_a   1.000
_cell.length_b   1.000
_cell.length_c   1.000
_cell.angle_alpha   90.00
_cell.angle_beta   90.00
_cell.angle_gamma   90.00
#
_symmetry.space_group_name_H-M   'P 1'
#
loop_
_entity.id
_entity.type
_entity.pdbx_description
1 polymer ?
#
loop_
_entity_poly.entity_id
_entity_poly.type
_entity_poly.pdbx_seq_one_letter_code
_entity_poly.pdbx_strand_id
1 'polypeptide(L)'
;MSGLDSVGTMEPSSDYLIQESISYPSKEAPILSFKGVTLTPVCICPECGVSSKTPWYKSRGRLRDWAAFLEEVRYIICSNESCRTKYSQKYLLDFPKGVSILNKSNLLHSLKSWFEEFSGKEIILAEGEDSDGLSWDPFFQSVPNWADHIPTHLFANILRYTPPKDLEGILLGRKGIPIFGGFKF
;
A
#
# COMPACT_ATOMS: atom_id res chain seq x y z
N MET A 1 -31.54 -21.84 -11.74
CA MET A 1 -30.35 -22.56 -11.25
C MET A 1 -29.30 -22.50 -12.34
N SER A 2 -28.18 -21.82 -12.09
CA SER A 2 -26.92 -21.71 -12.86
C SER A 2 -26.29 -20.35 -12.49
N GLY A 3 -25.06 -20.20 -12.01
CA GLY A 3 -24.09 -21.16 -11.51
C GLY A 3 -23.47 -20.55 -10.24
N LEU A 4 -23.02 -21.42 -9.35
CA LEU A 4 -22.14 -21.05 -8.24
C LEU A 4 -20.83 -20.54 -8.85
N ASP A 5 -20.55 -19.25 -8.68
CA ASP A 5 -19.25 -18.70 -9.02
C ASP A 5 -18.16 -19.48 -8.27
N SER A 6 -17.16 -19.88 -9.06
CA SER A 6 -16.03 -20.70 -8.65
C SER A 6 -15.34 -20.13 -7.42
N VAL A 7 -15.21 -20.98 -6.41
CA VAL A 7 -14.31 -20.78 -5.27
C VAL A 7 -12.88 -20.56 -5.79
N GLY A 8 -12.33 -19.38 -5.49
CA GLY A 8 -10.93 -19.23 -5.09
C GLY A 8 -9.86 -19.24 -6.19
N THR A 9 -9.85 -18.23 -7.06
CA THR A 9 -8.55 -17.61 -7.42
C THR A 9 -8.23 -16.60 -6.32
N MET A 10 -7.41 -17.00 -5.34
CA MET A 10 -6.89 -16.06 -4.34
C MET A 10 -6.12 -14.97 -5.10
N GLU A 11 -6.69 -13.76 -5.18
CA GLU A 11 -5.93 -12.59 -5.58
C GLU A 11 -4.64 -12.55 -4.76
N PRO A 12 -3.47 -12.26 -5.38
CA PRO A 12 -2.22 -12.21 -4.65
C PRO A 12 -2.39 -11.32 -3.42
N SER A 13 -2.03 -11.91 -2.28
CA SER A 13 -2.03 -11.25 -0.99
C SER A 13 -1.24 -9.94 -1.10
N SER A 14 -1.78 -8.89 -0.51
CA SER A 14 -1.11 -7.59 -0.33
C SER A 14 0.39 -7.74 -0.07
N ASP A 15 1.20 -6.81 -0.60
CA ASP A 15 2.64 -6.73 -0.31
C ASP A 15 2.94 -6.47 1.18
N TYR A 16 1.90 -6.12 1.94
CA TYR A 16 1.96 -5.85 3.36
C TYR A 16 1.48 -7.06 4.18
N LEU A 17 2.06 -7.22 5.37
CA LEU A 17 1.42 -7.97 6.42
C LEU A 17 0.21 -7.16 6.89
N ILE A 18 -0.98 -7.77 6.87
CA ILE A 18 -2.23 -7.11 7.26
C ILE A 18 -2.61 -7.60 8.63
N GLN A 19 -2.92 -6.67 9.53
CA GLN A 19 -3.35 -6.98 10.87
C GLN A 19 -4.77 -6.48 11.09
N GLU A 20 -5.72 -7.37 10.85
CA GLU A 20 -7.06 -7.22 11.37
C GLU A 20 -7.06 -7.77 12.80
N SER A 21 -7.26 -6.88 13.76
CA SER A 21 -7.75 -7.18 15.12
C SER A 21 -6.91 -7.98 16.13
N ILE A 22 -5.64 -8.30 15.90
CA ILE A 22 -4.74 -8.77 16.98
C ILE A 22 -3.52 -7.87 17.08
N SER A 23 -3.37 -7.17 18.20
CA SER A 23 -2.18 -6.38 18.50
C SER A 23 -0.91 -7.22 18.38
N TYR A 24 -0.15 -7.08 17.29
CA TYR A 24 1.28 -6.88 17.52
C TYR A 24 1.34 -5.57 18.30
N PRO A 25 1.79 -5.56 19.56
CA PRO A 25 2.28 -4.32 20.12
C PRO A 25 3.48 -3.97 19.25
N SER A 26 3.27 -3.17 18.22
CA SER A 26 4.37 -2.61 17.48
C SER A 26 5.18 -1.84 18.50
N LYS A 27 6.33 -2.41 18.88
CA LYS A 27 7.32 -1.71 19.71
C LYS A 27 7.93 -0.52 18.96
N GLU A 28 7.63 -0.39 17.66
CA GLU A 28 8.17 0.62 16.76
C GLU A 28 7.10 1.65 16.37
N ALA A 29 7.50 2.91 16.27
CA ALA A 29 6.66 3.95 15.71
C ALA A 29 6.55 3.76 14.18
N PRO A 30 5.36 3.98 13.58
CA PRO A 30 5.15 3.82 12.15
C PRO A 30 6.00 4.81 11.36
N ILE A 31 6.51 4.38 10.20
CA ILE A 31 7.28 5.24 9.29
C ILE A 31 6.35 6.18 8.53
N LEU A 32 5.18 5.68 8.14
CA LEU A 32 4.10 6.46 7.54
C LEU A 32 2.85 6.36 8.40
N SER A 33 2.19 7.49 8.66
CA SER A 33 0.87 7.53 9.28
C SER A 33 0.02 8.57 8.57
N PHE A 34 -0.97 8.14 7.80
CA PHE A 34 -1.78 9.02 6.99
C PHE A 34 -3.24 8.56 6.94
N LYS A 35 -4.17 9.45 7.30
CA LYS A 35 -5.62 9.20 7.38
C LYS A 35 -6.01 7.95 8.20
N GLY A 36 -5.28 7.68 9.28
CA GLY A 36 -5.51 6.52 10.15
C GLY A 36 -5.01 5.19 9.57
N VAL A 37 -4.35 5.20 8.41
CA VAL A 37 -3.59 4.07 7.88
C VAL A 37 -2.13 4.26 8.23
N THR A 38 -1.50 3.22 8.80
CA THR A 38 -0.09 3.27 9.22
C THR A 38 0.73 2.16 8.58
N LEU A 39 1.96 2.49 8.20
CA LEU A 39 2.96 1.52 7.76
C LEU A 39 4.11 1.44 8.75
N THR A 40 4.29 0.24 9.30
CA THR A 40 5.33 -0.04 10.30
C THR A 40 6.29 -1.10 9.74
N PRO A 41 7.60 -0.87 9.74
CA PRO A 41 8.57 -1.87 9.30
C PRO A 41 8.61 -3.05 10.27
N VAL A 42 8.66 -4.25 9.70
CA VAL A 42 8.75 -5.51 10.43
C VAL A 42 10.22 -5.88 10.58
N CYS A 43 10.73 -5.79 11.80
CA CYS A 43 12.14 -6.03 12.11
C CYS A 43 12.38 -7.40 12.77
N ILE A 44 11.60 -8.41 12.38
CA ILE A 44 11.77 -9.79 12.87
C ILE A 44 12.64 -10.56 11.88
N CYS A 45 13.75 -11.12 12.35
CA CYS A 45 14.65 -11.91 11.50
C CYS A 45 13.94 -13.18 11.02
N PRO A 46 13.91 -13.46 9.70
CA PRO A 46 13.24 -14.65 9.17
C PRO A 46 13.94 -15.96 9.53
N GLU A 47 15.25 -15.92 9.81
CA GLU A 47 16.04 -17.12 10.12
C GLU A 47 15.94 -17.54 11.59
N CYS A 48 16.10 -16.58 12.52
CA CYS A 48 16.20 -16.88 13.95
C CYS A 48 15.07 -16.28 14.80
N GLY A 49 14.08 -15.61 14.19
CA GLY A 49 12.90 -15.05 14.87
C GLY A 49 13.18 -13.85 15.80
N VAL A 50 14.43 -13.41 15.92
CA VAL A 50 14.80 -12.30 16.82
C VAL A 50 14.21 -10.99 16.32
N SER A 51 13.51 -10.29 17.20
CA SER A 51 13.00 -8.95 16.96
C SER A 51 14.11 -7.93 17.17
N SER A 52 14.44 -7.20 16.11
CA SER A 52 15.39 -6.08 16.12
C SER A 52 14.65 -4.75 16.16
N LYS A 53 15.36 -3.66 16.47
CA LYS A 53 14.82 -2.31 16.31
C LYS A 53 14.85 -1.89 14.84
N THR A 54 13.98 -0.96 14.46
CA THR A 54 14.08 -0.32 13.14
C THR A 54 15.42 0.41 13.04
N PRO A 55 16.26 0.13 12.02
CA PRO A 55 17.58 0.76 11.86
C PRO A 55 17.46 2.18 11.29
N TRP A 56 16.61 3.02 11.91
CA TRP A 56 16.32 4.37 11.47
C TRP A 56 15.84 5.27 12.62
N TYR A 57 16.51 6.40 12.83
CA TYR A 57 16.36 7.24 14.03
C TYR A 57 15.86 8.67 13.76
N LYS A 58 15.25 8.90 12.60
CA LYS A 58 14.73 10.22 12.19
C LYS A 58 13.27 10.42 12.61
N SER A 59 12.74 11.62 12.35
CA SER A 59 11.29 11.87 12.46
C SER A 59 10.52 10.87 11.62
N ARG A 60 9.37 10.42 12.12
CA ARG A 60 8.52 9.43 11.46
C ARG A 60 7.09 9.95 11.33
N GLY A 61 6.33 9.32 10.43
CA GLY A 61 4.89 9.50 10.29
C GLY A 61 4.46 10.30 9.06
N ARG A 62 5.38 10.96 8.35
CA ARG A 62 5.05 11.76 7.15
C ARG A 62 5.48 11.05 5.88
N LEU A 63 4.90 11.44 4.74
CA LEU A 63 5.27 10.86 3.44
C LEU A 63 6.75 11.03 3.08
N ARG A 64 7.34 12.18 3.41
CA ARG A 64 8.79 12.40 3.23
C ARG A 64 9.64 11.42 4.05
N ASP A 65 9.14 11.02 5.22
CA ASP A 65 9.85 10.12 6.13
C ASP A 65 9.82 8.69 5.55
N TRP A 66 8.72 8.30 4.90
CA TRP A 66 8.62 7.08 4.12
C TRP A 66 9.63 7.02 2.96
N ALA A 67 9.70 8.08 2.15
CA ALA A 67 10.65 8.16 1.04
C ALA A 67 12.10 8.05 1.53
N ALA A 68 12.48 8.84 2.54
CA ALA A 68 13.81 8.79 3.13
C ALA A 68 14.15 7.42 3.73
N PHE A 69 13.19 6.75 4.37
CA PHE A 69 13.38 5.40 4.90
C PHE A 69 13.69 4.39 3.79
N LEU A 70 12.95 4.41 2.68
CA LEU A 70 13.17 3.50 1.56
C LEU A 70 14.53 3.71 0.87
N GLU A 71 15.01 4.95 0.82
CA GLU A 71 16.31 5.28 0.25
C GLU A 71 17.49 4.85 1.15
N GLU A 72 17.37 5.11 2.45
CA GLU A 72 18.46 4.93 3.42
C GLU A 72 18.55 3.49 3.94
N VAL A 73 17.41 2.82 4.09
CA VAL A 73 17.35 1.46 4.61
C VAL A 73 17.10 0.52 3.44
N ARG A 74 18.15 -0.20 3.01
CA ARG A 74 18.05 -1.19 1.92
C ARG A 74 17.90 -2.63 2.41
N TYR A 75 18.41 -2.91 3.60
CA TYR A 75 18.31 -4.20 4.26
C TYR A 75 18.37 -3.99 5.77
N ILE A 76 17.81 -4.94 6.52
CA ILE A 76 17.95 -5.01 7.97
C ILE A 76 18.97 -6.10 8.28
N ILE A 77 19.89 -5.82 9.20
CA ILE A 77 20.83 -6.81 9.74
C ILE A 77 20.24 -7.35 11.04
N CYS A 78 20.16 -8.68 11.16
CA CYS A 78 19.74 -9.31 12.40
C CYS A 78 20.63 -8.88 13.57
N SER A 79 20.01 -8.40 14.66
CA SER A 79 20.71 -8.00 15.89
C SER A 79 21.33 -9.15 16.68
N ASN A 80 20.95 -10.41 16.39
CA ASN A 80 21.61 -11.57 16.95
C ASN A 80 23.00 -11.74 16.33
N GLU A 81 24.04 -11.57 17.14
CA GLU A 81 25.45 -11.62 16.72
C GLU A 81 25.85 -12.97 16.10
N SER A 82 25.20 -14.07 16.46
CA SER A 82 25.45 -15.39 15.88
C SER A 82 24.75 -15.59 14.53
N CYS A 83 23.68 -14.85 14.26
CA CYS A 83 22.91 -14.96 13.02
C CYS A 83 23.40 -13.96 11.97
N ARG A 84 23.37 -12.65 12.27
CA ARG A 84 23.77 -11.54 11.38
C ARG A 84 23.20 -11.57 9.95
N THR A 85 22.15 -12.37 9.69
CA THR A 85 21.52 -12.45 8.38
C THR A 85 20.98 -11.08 7.96
N LYS A 86 21.21 -10.74 6.68
CA LYS A 86 20.61 -9.57 6.03
C LYS A 86 19.29 -9.98 5.39
N TYR A 87 18.25 -9.17 5.57
CA TYR A 87 16.95 -9.44 4.99
C TYR A 87 16.26 -8.14 4.54
N SER A 88 15.39 -8.27 3.53
CA SER A 88 14.57 -7.18 3.02
C SER A 88 13.50 -6.77 4.02
N GLN A 89 13.13 -5.50 4.00
CA GLN A 89 12.06 -4.97 4.83
C GLN A 89 10.73 -5.57 4.41
N LYS A 90 9.95 -5.98 5.41
CA LYS A 90 8.51 -6.17 5.28
C LYS A 90 7.81 -5.06 6.04
N TYR A 91 6.55 -4.83 5.72
CA TYR A 91 5.77 -3.76 6.31
C TYR A 91 4.45 -4.30 6.83
N LEU A 92 4.10 -3.91 8.03
CA LEU A 92 2.77 -4.07 8.59
C LEU A 92 1.92 -2.86 8.14
N LEU A 93 0.77 -3.14 7.55
CA LEU A 93 -0.25 -2.16 7.21
C LEU A 93 -1.41 -2.30 8.20
N ASP A 94 -1.58 -1.28 9.05
CA ASP A 94 -2.72 -1.16 9.95
C ASP A 94 -3.68 -0.07 9.43
N PHE A 95 -4.98 -0.31 9.55
CA PHE A 95 -6.03 0.64 9.18
C PHE A 95 -7.23 0.50 10.12
N PRO A 96 -8.18 1.46 10.13
CA PRO A 96 -9.30 1.45 11.07
C PRO A 96 -10.14 0.17 10.98
N LYS A 97 -10.63 -0.32 12.13
CA LYS A 97 -11.52 -1.47 12.20
C LYS A 97 -12.81 -1.20 11.41
N GLY A 98 -13.34 -2.25 10.76
CA GLY A 98 -14.60 -2.17 10.01
C GLY A 98 -14.46 -1.69 8.56
N VAL A 99 -13.23 -1.48 8.08
CA VAL A 99 -12.98 -1.30 6.64
C VAL A 99 -13.15 -2.65 5.92
N SER A 100 -14.12 -2.74 5.02
CA SER A 100 -14.28 -3.90 4.14
C SER A 100 -13.14 -3.96 3.13
N ILE A 101 -12.54 -5.14 3.01
CA ILE A 101 -11.53 -5.41 1.97
C ILE A 101 -12.27 -5.65 0.66
N LEU A 102 -11.92 -4.86 -0.36
CA LEU A 102 -12.38 -5.05 -1.73
C LEU A 102 -11.33 -5.83 -2.50
N ASN A 103 -11.75 -6.67 -3.45
CA ASN A 103 -10.85 -7.21 -4.46
C ASN A 103 -10.42 -6.09 -5.44
N LYS A 104 -9.39 -6.30 -6.27
CA LYS A 104 -8.84 -5.25 -7.15
C LYS A 104 -9.89 -4.71 -8.13
N SER A 105 -10.74 -5.58 -8.70
CA SER A 105 -11.78 -5.18 -9.65
C SER A 105 -12.86 -4.31 -9.01
N ASN A 106 -13.38 -4.72 -7.84
CA ASN A 106 -14.38 -3.97 -7.08
C ASN A 106 -13.82 -2.64 -6.57
N LEU A 107 -12.55 -2.63 -6.17
CA LEU A 107 -11.86 -1.40 -5.80
C LEU A 107 -11.74 -0.47 -7.01
N LEU A 108 -11.29 -0.94 -8.17
CA LEU A 108 -11.17 -0.13 -9.38
C LEU A 108 -12.52 0.49 -9.78
N HIS A 109 -13.60 -0.30 -9.75
CA HIS A 109 -14.95 0.19 -10.02
C HIS A 109 -15.36 1.28 -9.02
N SER A 110 -15.15 1.04 -7.72
CA SER A 110 -15.50 2.00 -6.67
C SER A 110 -14.67 3.28 -6.76
N LEU A 111 -13.39 3.18 -7.12
CA LEU A 111 -12.52 4.33 -7.38
C LEU A 111 -13.01 5.12 -8.57
N LYS A 112 -13.26 4.46 -9.71
CA LYS A 112 -13.78 5.11 -10.91
C LYS A 112 -15.06 5.88 -10.59
N SER A 113 -16.04 5.23 -9.98
CA SER A 113 -17.31 5.86 -9.57
C SER A 113 -17.08 7.07 -8.66
N TRP A 114 -16.23 6.96 -7.65
CA TRP A 114 -15.98 8.07 -6.72
C TRP A 114 -15.29 9.26 -7.40
N PHE A 115 -14.28 9.02 -8.23
CA PHE A 115 -13.58 10.10 -8.94
C PHE A 115 -14.49 10.79 -9.97
N GLU A 116 -15.33 10.04 -10.68
CA GLU A 116 -16.29 10.59 -11.64
C GLU A 116 -17.34 11.45 -10.95
N GLU A 117 -17.89 10.97 -9.83
CA GLU A 117 -18.85 11.73 -9.00
C GLU A 117 -18.20 13.00 -8.43
N PHE A 118 -16.98 12.89 -7.89
CA PHE A 118 -16.30 14.02 -7.25
C PHE A 118 -15.84 15.08 -8.26
N SER A 119 -15.36 14.67 -9.43
CA SER A 119 -14.82 15.59 -10.44
C SER A 119 -15.85 16.06 -11.47
N GLY A 120 -16.98 15.36 -11.61
CA GLY A 120 -17.97 15.58 -12.66
C GLY A 120 -17.49 15.22 -14.06
N LYS A 121 -16.40 14.44 -14.18
CA LYS A 121 -15.79 14.05 -15.46
C LYS A 121 -15.68 12.53 -15.54
N GLU A 122 -15.93 11.99 -16.74
CA GLU A 122 -15.68 10.58 -17.01
C GLU A 122 -14.18 10.25 -16.93
N ILE A 123 -13.85 9.12 -16.29
CA ILE A 123 -12.50 8.60 -16.21
C ILE A 123 -12.30 7.54 -17.31
N ILE A 124 -11.54 7.94 -18.32
CA ILE A 124 -11.15 7.05 -19.42
C ILE A 124 -9.84 6.36 -19.03
N LEU A 125 -9.94 5.06 -18.73
CA LEU A 125 -8.79 4.21 -18.48
C LEU A 125 -8.33 3.64 -19.82
N ALA A 126 -7.30 4.25 -20.40
CA ALA A 126 -6.66 3.72 -21.60
C ALA A 126 -5.53 2.76 -21.20
N GLU A 127 -5.45 1.61 -21.85
CA GLU A 127 -4.22 0.84 -21.91
C GLU A 127 -3.27 1.65 -22.82
N GLY A 128 -2.18 2.17 -22.28
CA GLY A 128 -1.16 2.81 -23.10
C GLY A 128 -0.60 1.80 -24.10
N GLU A 129 -0.32 2.24 -25.33
CA GLU A 129 0.13 1.38 -26.44
C GLU A 129 1.43 0.59 -26.11
N ASP A 130 2.20 1.01 -25.09
CA ASP A 130 3.39 0.35 -24.55
C ASP A 130 3.25 -0.04 -23.04
N SER A 131 2.05 0.06 -22.46
CA SER A 131 1.89 -0.08 -21.00
C SER A 131 1.54 -1.50 -20.57
N ASP A 132 2.32 -2.04 -19.65
CA ASP A 132 2.10 -3.32 -18.96
C ASP A 132 0.94 -3.28 -17.94
N GLY A 133 0.01 -2.34 -18.03
CA GLY A 133 -1.15 -2.23 -17.14
C GLY A 133 -1.71 -0.82 -17.02
N LEU A 134 -2.76 -0.67 -16.21
CA LEU A 134 -3.45 0.61 -16.01
C LEU A 134 -2.59 1.60 -15.21
N SER A 135 -2.71 2.89 -15.52
CA SER A 135 -2.00 3.96 -14.80
C SER A 135 -2.93 4.85 -13.97
N TRP A 136 -2.38 5.46 -12.92
CA TRP A 136 -3.10 6.42 -12.09
C TRP A 136 -3.32 7.79 -12.74
N ASP A 137 -2.72 8.05 -13.91
CA ASP A 137 -2.70 9.38 -14.51
C ASP A 137 -4.09 10.00 -14.74
N PRO A 138 -5.11 9.27 -15.24
CA PRO A 138 -6.45 9.83 -15.40
C PRO A 138 -7.07 10.29 -14.08
N PHE A 139 -6.83 9.55 -13.00
CA PHE A 139 -7.29 9.90 -11.66
C PHE A 139 -6.61 11.18 -11.15
N PHE A 140 -5.28 11.29 -11.27
CA PHE A 140 -4.55 12.48 -10.84
C PHE A 140 -4.94 13.74 -11.62
N GLN A 141 -5.24 13.59 -12.91
CA GLN A 141 -5.71 14.70 -13.74
C GLN A 141 -7.12 15.17 -13.35
N SER A 142 -7.99 14.25 -12.92
CA SER A 142 -9.35 14.58 -12.50
C SER A 142 -9.41 15.22 -11.11
N VAL A 143 -8.66 14.68 -10.13
CA VAL A 143 -8.63 15.16 -8.75
C VAL A 143 -7.19 15.11 -8.20
N PRO A 144 -6.37 16.16 -8.40
CA PRO A 144 -4.96 16.15 -7.98
C PRO A 144 -4.74 15.92 -6.49
N ASN A 145 -5.63 16.45 -5.64
CA ASN A 145 -5.56 16.31 -4.18
C ASN A 145 -6.49 15.19 -3.66
N TRP A 146 -6.72 14.14 -4.45
CA TRP A 146 -7.67 13.06 -4.13
C TRP A 146 -7.46 12.47 -2.74
N ALA A 147 -6.20 12.36 -2.31
CA ALA A 147 -5.81 11.74 -1.06
C ALA A 147 -6.46 12.42 0.16
N ASP A 148 -6.67 13.74 0.09
CA ASP A 148 -7.32 14.51 1.16
C ASP A 148 -8.83 14.24 1.23
N HIS A 149 -9.47 14.01 0.08
CA HIS A 149 -10.93 13.94 -0.05
C HIS A 149 -11.51 12.53 -0.03
N ILE A 150 -10.74 11.54 -0.47
CA ILE A 150 -11.26 10.18 -0.66
C ILE A 150 -11.68 9.54 0.68
N PRO A 151 -12.79 8.77 0.71
CA PRO A 151 -13.21 8.04 1.90
C PRO A 151 -12.13 7.08 2.41
N THR A 152 -11.99 6.98 3.73
CA THR A 152 -10.96 6.16 4.39
C THR A 152 -10.99 4.69 3.97
N HIS A 153 -12.18 4.12 3.70
CA HIS A 153 -12.30 2.72 3.28
C HIS A 153 -11.67 2.48 1.90
N LEU A 154 -11.86 3.37 0.93
CA LEU A 154 -11.19 3.30 -0.37
C LEU A 154 -9.70 3.60 -0.22
N PHE A 155 -9.35 4.60 0.60
CA PHE A 155 -7.97 4.95 0.88
C PHE A 155 -7.14 3.76 1.39
N ALA A 156 -7.65 3.04 2.38
CA ALA A 156 -7.00 1.86 2.95
C ALA A 156 -6.83 0.75 1.91
N ASN A 157 -7.86 0.50 1.09
CA ASN A 157 -7.80 -0.50 0.02
C ASN A 157 -6.80 -0.11 -1.09
N ILE A 158 -6.70 1.18 -1.46
CA ILE A 158 -5.66 1.67 -2.38
C ILE A 158 -4.28 1.35 -1.82
N LEU A 159 -4.01 1.74 -0.57
CA LEU A 159 -2.69 1.52 0.02
C LEU A 159 -2.35 0.03 0.14
N ARG A 160 -3.33 -0.82 0.50
CA ARG A 160 -3.16 -2.28 0.57
C ARG A 160 -2.63 -2.89 -0.72
N TYR A 161 -3.10 -2.41 -1.87
CA TYR A 161 -2.69 -2.93 -3.18
C TYR A 161 -1.58 -2.12 -3.84
N THR A 162 -1.14 -1.02 -3.22
CA THR A 162 -0.04 -0.19 -3.71
C THR A 162 1.28 -0.74 -3.21
N PRO A 163 2.19 -1.17 -4.09
CA PRO A 163 3.51 -1.62 -3.66
C PRO A 163 4.24 -0.53 -2.85
N PRO A 164 5.04 -0.90 -1.83
CA PRO A 164 5.77 0.07 -1.00
C PRO A 164 6.55 1.13 -1.80
N LYS A 165 7.19 0.71 -2.90
CA LYS A 165 7.98 1.56 -3.80
C LYS A 165 7.15 2.61 -4.56
N ASP A 166 5.87 2.33 -4.81
CA ASP A 166 5.00 3.16 -5.65
C ASP A 166 4.16 4.13 -4.81
N LEU A 167 4.11 3.92 -3.49
CA LEU A 167 3.27 4.65 -2.56
C LEU A 167 3.54 6.15 -2.54
N GLU A 168 4.82 6.55 -2.57
CA GLU A 168 5.17 7.98 -2.66
C GLU A 168 4.69 8.58 -3.99
N GLY A 169 4.86 7.85 -5.09
CA GLY A 169 4.39 8.27 -6.40
C GLY A 169 2.88 8.47 -6.44
N ILE A 170 2.11 7.54 -5.86
CA ILE A 170 0.65 7.63 -5.82
C ILE A 170 0.16 8.79 -4.97
N LEU A 171 0.74 8.97 -3.77
CA LEU A 171 0.30 10.04 -2.87
C LEU A 171 0.73 11.44 -3.32
N LEU A 172 1.77 11.56 -4.16
CA LEU A 172 2.20 12.82 -4.77
C LEU A 172 1.65 13.07 -6.17
N GLY A 173 0.88 12.13 -6.75
CA GLY A 173 0.35 12.25 -8.10
C GLY A 173 1.43 12.24 -9.20
N ARG A 174 2.50 11.44 -9.02
CA ARG A 174 3.56 11.30 -10.03
C ARG A 174 3.01 10.60 -11.27
N LYS A 175 3.46 11.02 -12.45
CA LYS A 175 3.01 10.46 -13.73
C LYS A 175 3.50 9.02 -13.92
N GLY A 176 2.69 8.20 -14.60
CA GLY A 176 3.04 6.85 -15.05
C GLY A 176 3.07 5.79 -13.95
N ILE A 177 2.53 6.08 -12.76
CA ILE A 177 2.50 5.09 -11.67
C ILE A 177 1.41 4.05 -11.96
N PRO A 178 1.74 2.74 -11.94
CA PRO A 178 0.77 1.71 -12.24
C PRO A 178 -0.28 1.55 -11.13
N ILE A 179 -1.51 1.24 -11.52
CA ILE A 179 -2.60 0.91 -10.59
C ILE A 179 -2.32 -0.45 -9.98
N PHE A 180 -2.40 -0.55 -8.64
CA PHE A 180 -2.28 -1.80 -7.87
C PHE A 180 -1.07 -2.68 -8.24
N GLY A 181 0.06 -2.03 -8.55
CA GLY A 181 1.31 -2.70 -8.93
C GLY A 181 1.33 -3.27 -10.36
N GLY A 182 0.48 -2.77 -11.26
CA GLY A 182 0.41 -3.20 -12.67
C GLY A 182 -0.82 -4.05 -12.97
N PHE A 183 -1.93 -3.78 -12.31
CA PHE A 183 -3.19 -4.47 -12.55
C PHE A 183 -3.69 -4.22 -13.98
N LYS A 184 -4.16 -5.31 -14.60
CA LYS A 184 -4.75 -5.37 -15.94
C LYS A 184 -6.24 -5.70 -15.79
N PHE A 185 -7.05 -5.31 -16.77
CA PHE A 185 -8.47 -5.67 -16.82
C PHE A 185 -8.70 -7.18 -16.93
#